data_AF-A0A2D3WIQ1-F1
#
_entry.id   AF-A0A2D3WIQ1-F1
#
_cell.length_a   1.000
_cell.length_b   1.000
_cell.length_c   1.000
_cell.angle_alpha   90.00
_cell.angle_beta   90.00
_cell.angle_gamma   90.00
#
_symmetry.space_group_name_H-M   'P 1'
#
loop_
_entity.id
_entity.type
_entity.pdbx_description
1 polymer ?
#
loop_
_entity_poly.entity_id
_entity_poly.type
_entity_poly.pdbx_seq_one_letter_code
_entity_poly.pdbx_strand_id
1 'polypeptide(L)'
;MMIAKKMMTAKKDKLVYVGGKVFTAGSVGAAGLSIPLTDLSGGINSEPSEGDIVIVANAVSGQSAYTLTSYYPVDFTTLASVTATDANKTTLKLSYKIMAAIPDTSISIPTNADSYTGNAVIVQVWRGVDPLLPIRDLYGFYMAATHIDGAHPNPPVCEPITKGAVVAAFGAEGCAGMVGGVFSSGDLEKFISGLGEAASYIGVACAGGYKRCSEYDAVDPASFSFSGTGSADNASVSFSIVLNPA
;
A
#
# COMPACT_ATOMS: atom_id res chain seq x y z
N MET A 1 -36.65 1.28 40.08
CA MET A 1 -36.45 1.68 38.67
C MET A 1 -34.95 1.70 38.42
N MET A 2 -34.40 0.64 37.82
CA MET A 2 -32.97 0.48 37.57
C MET A 2 -32.55 1.46 36.45
N ILE A 3 -31.66 2.38 36.79
CA ILE A 3 -31.03 3.29 35.81
C ILE A 3 -29.98 2.46 35.07
N ALA A 4 -30.26 2.13 33.80
CA ALA A 4 -29.29 1.51 32.91
C ALA A 4 -28.08 2.44 32.77
N LYS A 5 -26.93 1.96 33.25
CA LYS A 5 -25.62 2.59 33.11
C LYS A 5 -25.30 2.62 31.62
N LYS A 6 -25.47 3.78 30.98
CA LYS A 6 -25.03 4.05 29.61
C LYS A 6 -23.53 3.79 29.56
N MET A 7 -23.13 2.64 29.00
CA MET A 7 -21.73 2.41 28.64
C MET A 7 -21.37 3.48 27.62
N MET A 8 -20.63 4.50 28.06
CA MET A 8 -19.95 5.41 27.14
C MET A 8 -18.81 4.60 26.52
N THR A 9 -19.07 4.02 25.35
CA THR A 9 -17.98 3.64 24.44
C THR A 9 -17.14 4.90 24.22
N ALA A 10 -15.87 4.88 24.61
CA ALA A 10 -14.96 5.98 24.30
C ALA A 10 -14.99 6.22 22.78
N LYS A 11 -15.23 7.47 22.37
CA LYS A 11 -15.15 7.91 20.97
C LYS A 11 -13.83 7.41 20.36
N LYS A 12 -13.93 6.50 19.40
CA LYS A 12 -12.79 5.94 18.65
C LYS A 12 -12.47 6.81 17.42
N ASP A 13 -12.84 8.10 17.42
CA ASP A 13 -12.87 8.97 16.23
C ASP A 13 -11.51 9.35 15.61
N LYS A 14 -10.40 8.79 16.08
CA LYS A 14 -9.08 9.17 15.56
C LYS A 14 -8.38 7.98 14.94
N LEU A 15 -8.11 8.09 13.64
CA LEU A 15 -7.19 7.22 12.93
C LEU A 15 -5.76 7.42 13.45
N VAL A 16 -5.17 6.33 13.94
CA VAL A 16 -3.80 6.30 14.45
C VAL A 16 -2.96 5.33 13.62
N TYR A 17 -1.79 5.79 13.21
CA TYR A 17 -0.82 4.96 12.49
C TYR A 17 -0.13 4.02 13.49
N VAL A 18 -0.39 2.73 13.37
CA VAL A 18 0.19 1.69 14.24
C VAL A 18 1.63 1.47 13.85
N GLY A 19 1.88 1.30 12.56
CA GLY A 19 3.22 1.19 12.00
C GLY A 19 3.18 0.74 10.55
N GLY A 20 4.34 0.71 9.91
CA GLY A 20 4.49 0.22 8.56
C GLY A 20 5.74 -0.61 8.38
N LYS A 21 5.76 -1.30 7.25
CA LYS A 21 6.84 -2.18 6.86
C LYS A 21 7.01 -2.16 5.35
N VAL A 22 8.26 -2.20 4.93
CA VAL A 22 8.64 -2.48 3.55
C VAL A 22 9.27 -3.86 3.51
N PHE A 23 8.92 -4.63 2.50
CA PHE A 23 9.57 -5.90 2.20
C PHE A 23 9.91 -5.92 0.71
N THR A 24 11.13 -6.31 0.40
CA THR A 24 11.64 -6.35 -0.97
C THR A 24 12.26 -7.71 -1.21
N ALA A 25 11.92 -8.33 -2.32
CA ALA A 25 12.56 -9.54 -2.78
C ALA A 25 13.08 -9.33 -4.20
N GLY A 26 14.35 -9.67 -4.39
CA GLY A 26 14.86 -9.93 -5.72
C GLY A 26 14.41 -11.29 -6.23
N SER A 27 14.77 -11.63 -7.47
CA SER A 27 14.39 -12.90 -8.11
C SER A 27 14.57 -14.11 -7.19
N VAL A 28 13.47 -14.74 -6.74
CA VAL A 28 13.55 -16.01 -6.01
C VAL A 28 12.60 -17.04 -6.59
N GLY A 29 13.21 -18.08 -7.18
CA GLY A 29 12.54 -19.35 -7.44
C GLY A 29 11.99 -19.93 -6.14
N ALA A 30 10.66 -20.05 -6.09
CA ALA A 30 9.89 -21.00 -5.28
C ALA A 30 10.15 -21.04 -3.76
N ALA A 31 9.72 -19.99 -3.05
CA ALA A 31 8.89 -20.08 -1.84
C ALA A 31 8.20 -18.72 -1.67
N GLY A 32 6.92 -18.68 -1.29
CA GLY A 32 6.21 -17.41 -1.09
C GLY A 32 6.94 -16.49 -0.10
N LEU A 33 6.76 -15.18 -0.23
CA LEU A 33 7.31 -14.20 0.70
C LEU A 33 6.55 -14.26 2.01
N SER A 34 7.23 -14.41 3.14
CA SER A 34 6.61 -14.26 4.45
C SER A 34 7.03 -12.92 5.05
N ILE A 35 6.04 -12.06 5.29
CA ILE A 35 6.21 -10.71 5.81
C ILE A 35 5.75 -10.70 7.27
N PRO A 36 6.66 -10.59 8.26
CA PRO A 36 6.28 -10.45 9.66
C PRO A 36 5.50 -9.15 9.89
N LEU A 37 4.47 -9.22 10.73
CA LEU A 37 3.68 -8.09 11.21
C LEU A 37 4.00 -7.73 12.67
N THR A 38 5.06 -8.30 13.25
CA THR A 38 5.44 -8.16 14.67
C THR A 38 6.61 -7.19 14.92
N ASP A 39 7.09 -6.54 13.87
CA ASP A 39 8.24 -5.63 13.84
C ASP A 39 7.93 -4.36 13.02
N LEU A 40 6.68 -3.90 13.04
CA LEU A 40 6.25 -2.66 12.39
C LEU A 40 7.00 -1.46 12.97
N SER A 41 7.20 -0.44 12.14
CA SER A 41 7.99 0.74 12.51
C SER A 41 7.27 2.05 12.23
N GLY A 42 7.77 3.14 12.83
CA GLY A 42 7.34 4.51 12.54
C GLY A 42 6.02 4.95 13.17
N GLY A 43 5.21 4.05 13.72
CA GLY A 43 3.95 4.35 14.39
C GLY A 43 3.98 4.15 15.90
N ILE A 44 2.81 3.93 16.49
CA ILE A 44 2.63 3.81 17.95
C ILE A 44 2.91 2.41 18.50
N ASN A 45 3.05 1.39 17.64
CA ASN A 45 3.30 0.01 18.06
C ASN A 45 4.11 -0.75 17.00
N SER A 46 4.57 -1.95 17.35
CA SER A 46 5.28 -2.84 16.42
C SER A 46 4.41 -3.97 15.88
N GLU A 47 3.15 -4.07 16.31
CA GLU A 47 2.24 -5.15 15.89
C GLU A 47 0.77 -4.70 15.83
N PRO A 48 -0.05 -5.30 14.93
CA PRO A 48 -1.48 -5.04 14.88
C PRO A 48 -2.20 -5.59 16.10
N SER A 49 -3.34 -4.99 16.42
CA SER A 49 -4.29 -5.46 17.43
C SER A 49 -5.66 -5.71 16.81
N GLU A 50 -6.58 -6.30 17.57
CA GLU A 50 -7.97 -6.50 17.12
C GLU A 50 -8.60 -5.19 16.61
N GLY A 51 -9.23 -5.27 15.44
CA GLY A 51 -9.88 -4.15 14.78
C GLY A 51 -8.95 -3.17 14.10
N ASP A 52 -7.63 -3.38 14.12
CA ASP A 52 -6.71 -2.64 13.27
C ASP A 52 -6.88 -3.08 11.81
N ILE A 53 -6.78 -2.16 10.86
CA ILE A 53 -6.74 -2.47 9.44
C ILE A 53 -5.29 -2.56 8.98
N VAL A 54 -4.97 -3.67 8.31
CA VAL A 54 -3.70 -3.88 7.63
C VAL A 54 -3.92 -3.72 6.13
N ILE A 55 -3.17 -2.81 5.52
CA ILE A 55 -3.21 -2.49 4.09
C ILE A 55 -1.91 -2.97 3.46
N VAL A 56 -2.01 -3.65 2.33
CA VAL A 56 -0.89 -4.25 1.61
C VAL A 56 -0.92 -3.76 0.16
N ALA A 57 0.14 -3.05 -0.23
CA ALA A 57 0.43 -2.70 -1.62
C ALA A 57 1.55 -3.61 -2.12
N ASN A 58 1.25 -4.53 -3.02
CA ASN A 58 2.18 -5.49 -3.60
C ASN A 58 2.48 -5.11 -5.05
N ALA A 59 3.74 -4.81 -5.34
CA ALA A 59 4.22 -4.44 -6.65
C ALA A 59 5.05 -5.56 -7.28
N VAL A 60 4.80 -5.81 -8.56
CA VAL A 60 5.65 -6.65 -9.42
C VAL A 60 5.90 -5.93 -10.72
N SER A 61 7.13 -6.01 -11.22
CA SER A 61 7.46 -5.56 -12.57
C SER A 61 8.15 -6.64 -13.37
N GLY A 62 7.97 -6.62 -14.69
CA GLY A 62 8.69 -7.49 -15.62
C GLY A 62 8.26 -7.24 -17.06
N GLN A 63 8.73 -8.06 -18.01
CA GLN A 63 8.35 -7.92 -19.43
C GLN A 63 6.95 -8.49 -19.72
N SER A 64 6.45 -9.37 -18.86
CA SER A 64 5.10 -9.95 -18.94
C SER A 64 4.14 -9.26 -17.99
N ALA A 65 2.84 -9.33 -18.27
CA ALA A 65 1.84 -8.91 -17.30
C ALA A 65 1.70 -10.00 -16.24
N TYR A 66 1.70 -9.62 -14.97
CA TYR A 66 1.61 -10.57 -13.86
C TYR A 66 0.25 -10.48 -13.17
N THR A 67 -0.36 -11.63 -12.92
CA THR A 67 -1.55 -11.72 -12.09
C THR A 67 -1.13 -11.95 -10.64
N LEU A 68 -1.40 -10.99 -9.76
CA LEU A 68 -1.10 -11.11 -8.34
C LEU A 68 -2.20 -11.90 -7.64
N THR A 69 -1.88 -13.15 -7.28
CA THR A 69 -2.79 -14.10 -6.63
C THR A 69 -3.12 -13.71 -5.18
N SER A 70 -4.03 -14.46 -4.56
CA SER A 70 -4.48 -14.22 -3.19
C SER A 70 -3.35 -14.40 -2.17
N TYR A 71 -3.41 -13.60 -1.10
CA TYR A 71 -2.49 -13.73 0.04
C TYR A 71 -2.88 -14.91 0.93
N TYR A 72 -1.98 -15.31 1.82
CA TYR A 72 -2.29 -16.19 2.94
C TYR A 72 -2.00 -15.46 4.26
N PRO A 73 -2.96 -15.41 5.20
CA PRO A 73 -4.30 -15.98 5.14
C PRO A 73 -5.18 -15.37 4.01
N VAL A 74 -6.13 -16.15 3.48
CA VAL A 74 -6.88 -15.83 2.25
C VAL A 74 -8.01 -14.80 2.43
N ASP A 75 -8.11 -14.19 3.60
CA ASP A 75 -9.20 -13.29 3.99
C ASP A 75 -8.91 -11.80 3.77
N PHE A 76 -7.85 -11.48 3.03
CA PHE A 76 -7.61 -10.12 2.54
C PHE A 76 -8.63 -9.75 1.45
N THR A 77 -9.30 -8.62 1.62
CA THR A 77 -10.15 -8.01 0.60
C THR A 77 -9.26 -7.28 -0.41
N THR A 78 -9.31 -7.71 -1.68
CA THR A 78 -8.63 -7.00 -2.77
C THR A 78 -9.45 -5.78 -3.18
N LEU A 79 -8.84 -4.59 -3.13
CA LEU A 79 -9.45 -3.36 -3.64
C LEU A 79 -9.27 -3.26 -5.16
N ALA A 80 -8.02 -3.43 -5.61
CA ALA A 80 -7.65 -3.28 -7.00
C ALA A 80 -6.37 -4.04 -7.31
N SER A 81 -6.20 -4.40 -8.58
CA SER A 81 -4.94 -4.84 -9.16
C SER A 81 -4.83 -4.19 -10.54
N VAL A 82 -3.93 -3.22 -10.67
CA VAL A 82 -3.80 -2.39 -11.88
C VAL A 82 -2.42 -2.61 -12.48
N THR A 83 -2.37 -2.71 -13.81
CA THR A 83 -1.13 -2.87 -14.57
C THR A 83 -0.96 -1.70 -15.53
N ALA A 84 0.17 -1.00 -15.42
CA ALA A 84 0.66 -0.10 -16.46
C ALA A 84 1.52 -0.90 -17.44
N THR A 85 1.31 -0.71 -18.74
CA THR A 85 1.96 -1.50 -19.79
C THR A 85 2.77 -0.61 -20.71
N ASP A 86 4.08 -0.80 -20.68
CA ASP A 86 5.05 -0.29 -21.65
C ASP A 86 5.97 -1.47 -22.08
N ALA A 87 7.18 -1.17 -22.55
CA ALA A 87 8.24 -2.17 -22.74
C ALA A 87 8.47 -2.98 -21.45
N ASN A 88 8.50 -2.31 -20.29
CA ASN A 88 8.34 -2.94 -18.99
C ASN A 88 6.92 -2.73 -18.46
N LYS A 89 6.41 -3.75 -17.78
CA LYS A 89 5.09 -3.73 -17.18
C LYS A 89 5.24 -3.65 -15.68
N THR A 90 4.34 -2.91 -15.06
CA THR A 90 4.29 -2.74 -13.60
C THR A 90 2.88 -3.00 -13.15
N THR A 91 2.72 -3.96 -12.25
CA THR A 91 1.46 -4.29 -11.63
C THR A 91 1.53 -3.92 -10.15
N LEU A 92 0.54 -3.17 -9.68
CA LEU A 92 0.34 -2.87 -8.26
C LEU A 92 -1.01 -3.42 -7.83
N LYS A 93 -1.00 -4.26 -6.79
CA LYS A 93 -2.21 -4.77 -6.14
C LYS A 93 -2.35 -4.15 -4.75
N LEU A 94 -3.52 -3.61 -4.46
CA LEU A 94 -3.88 -3.08 -3.17
C LEU A 94 -4.94 -3.97 -2.52
N SER A 95 -4.70 -4.36 -1.27
CA SER A 95 -5.65 -5.17 -0.49
C SER A 95 -5.62 -4.76 0.97
N TYR A 96 -6.66 -5.10 1.72
CA TYR A 96 -6.70 -4.87 3.16
C TYR A 96 -7.37 -6.00 3.92
N LYS A 97 -7.13 -6.04 5.23
CA LYS A 97 -7.82 -6.90 6.19
C LYS A 97 -8.03 -6.14 7.49
N ILE A 98 -9.22 -6.27 8.08
CA ILE A 98 -9.45 -5.85 9.48
C ILE A 98 -9.10 -7.05 10.37
N MET A 99 -8.19 -6.84 11.32
CA MET A 99 -7.69 -7.90 12.18
C MET A 99 -8.75 -8.40 13.15
N ALA A 100 -8.87 -9.72 13.25
CA ALA A 100 -9.74 -10.39 14.22
C ALA A 100 -9.18 -10.28 15.65
N ALA A 101 -9.89 -10.88 16.61
CA ALA A 101 -9.46 -10.95 18.01
C ALA A 101 -8.07 -11.59 18.20
N ILE A 102 -7.68 -12.48 17.28
CA ILE A 102 -6.31 -12.99 17.15
C ILE A 102 -5.74 -12.36 15.87
N PRO A 103 -4.93 -11.30 15.97
CA PRO A 103 -4.31 -10.68 14.81
C PRO A 103 -3.34 -11.63 14.12
N ASP A 104 -3.22 -11.52 12.80
CA ASP A 104 -2.17 -12.24 12.07
C ASP A 104 -0.79 -11.70 12.49
N THR A 105 0.18 -12.61 12.63
CA THR A 105 1.58 -12.25 12.91
C THR A 105 2.43 -12.17 11.65
N SER A 106 1.92 -12.65 10.52
CA SER A 106 2.61 -12.60 9.22
C SER A 106 1.64 -12.68 8.05
N ILE A 107 2.07 -12.17 6.90
CA ILE A 107 1.38 -12.30 5.62
C ILE A 107 2.28 -13.09 4.67
N SER A 108 1.71 -14.09 4.01
CA SER A 108 2.39 -14.84 2.96
C SER A 108 1.90 -14.39 1.58
N ILE A 109 2.82 -13.98 0.72
CA ILE A 109 2.55 -13.52 -0.64
C ILE A 109 3.18 -14.52 -1.61
N PRO A 110 2.38 -15.20 -2.45
CA PRO A 110 2.93 -16.06 -3.49
C PRO A 110 3.80 -15.23 -4.44
N THR A 111 5.01 -15.70 -4.73
CA THR A 111 5.87 -15.07 -5.73
C THR A 111 5.56 -15.62 -7.12
N ASN A 112 5.75 -14.78 -8.13
CA ASN A 112 5.86 -15.26 -9.50
C ASN A 112 7.27 -15.81 -9.66
N ALA A 113 7.39 -17.12 -9.91
CA ALA A 113 8.67 -17.83 -9.92
C ALA A 113 9.46 -17.61 -11.22
N ASP A 114 9.78 -16.36 -11.56
CA ASP A 114 10.69 -16.06 -12.68
C ASP A 114 11.90 -15.21 -12.26
N SER A 115 13.00 -15.33 -13.00
CA SER A 115 14.23 -14.59 -12.74
C SER A 115 14.24 -13.17 -13.30
N TYR A 116 13.12 -12.72 -13.87
CA TYR A 116 13.01 -11.45 -14.58
C TYR A 116 12.13 -10.43 -13.84
N THR A 117 11.59 -10.82 -12.68
CA THR A 117 10.70 -9.98 -11.88
C THR A 117 11.35 -9.47 -10.61
N GLY A 118 11.10 -8.20 -10.33
CA GLY A 118 11.25 -7.60 -9.02
C GLY A 118 9.94 -7.69 -8.24
N ASN A 119 10.01 -7.86 -6.93
CA ASN A 119 8.85 -7.72 -6.04
C ASN A 119 9.14 -6.77 -4.87
N ALA A 120 8.22 -5.85 -4.62
CA ALA A 120 8.28 -4.95 -3.47
C ALA A 120 6.89 -4.78 -2.86
N VAL A 121 6.84 -4.82 -1.54
CA VAL A 121 5.60 -4.81 -0.76
C VAL A 121 5.68 -3.74 0.30
N ILE A 122 4.62 -2.95 0.39
CA ILE A 122 4.42 -1.94 1.41
C ILE A 122 3.23 -2.35 2.27
N VAL A 123 3.46 -2.39 3.58
CA VAL A 123 2.43 -2.65 4.58
C VAL A 123 2.24 -1.40 5.42
N GLN A 124 0.99 -0.99 5.62
CA GLN A 124 0.61 0.03 6.59
C GLN A 124 -0.50 -0.49 7.49
N VAL A 125 -0.40 -0.20 8.79
CA VAL A 125 -1.37 -0.63 9.80
C VAL A 125 -1.96 0.58 10.51
N TRP A 126 -3.29 0.58 10.63
CA TRP A 126 -4.06 1.68 11.19
C TRP A 126 -5.06 1.21 12.23
N ARG A 127 -5.23 2.04 13.27
CA ARG A 127 -6.17 1.83 14.35
C ARG A 127 -7.26 2.89 14.33
N GLY A 128 -8.47 2.49 14.75
CA GLY A 128 -9.62 3.40 14.86
C GLY A 128 -10.36 3.61 13.54
N VAL A 129 -10.24 2.65 12.61
CA VAL A 129 -10.96 2.65 11.34
C VAL A 129 -12.43 2.24 11.54
N ASP A 130 -13.33 2.79 10.74
CA ASP A 130 -14.73 2.35 10.67
C ASP A 130 -14.77 0.87 10.25
N PRO A 131 -15.32 -0.05 11.07
CA PRO A 131 -15.36 -1.46 10.74
C PRO A 131 -16.34 -1.81 9.61
N LEU A 132 -17.29 -0.93 9.29
CA LEU A 132 -18.31 -1.14 8.26
C LEU A 132 -17.89 -0.55 6.92
N LEU A 133 -17.27 0.64 6.93
CA LEU A 133 -16.82 1.35 5.73
C LEU A 133 -15.36 1.84 5.87
N PRO A 134 -14.40 0.92 6.07
CA PRO A 134 -13.05 1.29 6.47
C PRO A 134 -12.32 2.11 5.42
N ILE A 135 -12.58 1.81 4.15
CA ILE A 135 -11.99 2.49 2.99
C ILE A 135 -13.12 2.97 2.11
N ARG A 136 -13.26 4.30 1.99
CA ARG A 136 -14.25 4.92 1.12
C ARG A 136 -13.94 6.37 0.84
N ASP A 137 -13.93 6.69 -0.44
CA ASP A 137 -13.83 8.02 -1.03
C ASP A 137 -15.21 8.46 -1.58
N LEU A 138 -15.35 9.74 -1.96
CA LEU A 138 -16.57 10.22 -2.64
C LEU A 138 -16.85 9.43 -3.93
N TYR A 139 -15.80 9.10 -4.69
CA TYR A 139 -15.93 8.49 -6.01
C TYR A 139 -15.82 6.96 -6.00
N GLY A 140 -15.57 6.33 -4.85
CA GLY A 140 -15.50 4.88 -4.75
C GLY A 140 -14.66 4.36 -3.60
N PHE A 141 -13.98 3.23 -3.82
CA PHE A 141 -13.15 2.57 -2.81
C PHE A 141 -11.65 2.83 -2.99
N TYR A 142 -11.22 3.23 -4.18
CA TYR A 142 -9.83 3.56 -4.50
C TYR A 142 -9.81 4.41 -5.77
N MET A 143 -8.83 5.29 -5.89
CA MET A 143 -8.50 5.97 -7.15
C MET A 143 -7.16 5.43 -7.66
N ALA A 144 -7.03 5.27 -8.98
CA ALA A 144 -5.82 4.74 -9.60
C ALA A 144 -5.34 5.60 -10.77
N ALA A 145 -4.02 5.69 -10.95
CA ALA A 145 -3.41 6.26 -12.14
C ALA A 145 -2.29 5.35 -12.65
N THR A 146 -2.08 5.38 -13.96
CA THR A 146 -1.01 4.69 -14.66
C THR A 146 -0.23 5.69 -15.50
N HIS A 147 1.10 5.58 -15.52
CA HIS A 147 1.96 6.33 -16.42
C HIS A 147 2.90 5.38 -17.15
N ILE A 148 3.26 5.75 -18.37
CA ILE A 148 4.29 5.12 -19.21
C ILE A 148 5.34 6.18 -19.56
N ASP A 149 6.44 5.79 -20.22
CA ASP A 149 7.54 6.69 -20.55
C ASP A 149 8.17 7.43 -19.35
N GLY A 150 8.19 6.82 -18.15
CA GLY A 150 8.82 7.48 -17.00
C GLY A 150 8.57 6.90 -15.61
N ALA A 151 9.22 7.52 -14.63
CA ALA A 151 9.49 6.98 -13.29
C ALA A 151 8.78 7.74 -12.15
N HIS A 152 7.53 8.16 -12.38
CA HIS A 152 6.87 9.10 -11.47
C HIS A 152 5.42 8.70 -11.20
N PRO A 153 5.18 7.73 -10.29
CA PRO A 153 3.84 7.49 -9.80
C PRO A 153 3.24 8.79 -9.27
N ASN A 154 2.07 9.15 -9.78
CA ASN A 154 1.32 10.33 -9.36
C ASN A 154 -0.07 9.89 -8.85
N PRO A 155 -0.18 9.54 -7.55
CA PRO A 155 -1.44 9.10 -6.97
C PRO A 155 -2.54 10.13 -7.22
N PRO A 156 -3.75 9.72 -7.68
CA PRO A 156 -4.82 10.66 -7.95
C PRO A 156 -5.29 11.43 -6.72
N VAL A 157 -5.92 12.58 -6.93
CA VAL A 157 -6.64 13.32 -5.89
C VAL A 157 -7.79 12.45 -5.33
N CYS A 158 -8.03 12.55 -4.02
CA CYS A 158 -9.20 11.98 -3.35
C CYS A 158 -10.06 13.07 -2.71
N GLU A 159 -11.32 12.75 -2.46
CA GLU A 159 -12.31 13.59 -1.80
C GLU A 159 -12.91 12.85 -0.59
N PRO A 160 -12.33 13.04 0.61
CA PRO A 160 -12.81 12.40 1.82
C PRO A 160 -14.25 12.79 2.18
N ILE A 161 -15.07 11.79 2.50
CA ILE A 161 -16.47 11.97 2.92
C ILE A 161 -16.67 11.95 4.43
N THR A 162 -15.58 11.82 5.20
CA THR A 162 -15.60 11.74 6.67
C THR A 162 -14.54 12.66 7.25
N LYS A 163 -14.93 13.47 8.24
CA LYS A 163 -13.99 14.32 8.97
C LYS A 163 -12.98 13.47 9.74
N GLY A 164 -11.70 13.84 9.69
CA GLY A 164 -10.64 13.08 10.35
C GLY A 164 -10.16 11.85 9.56
N ALA A 165 -10.60 11.72 8.31
CA ALA A 165 -10.09 10.70 7.39
C ALA A 165 -8.58 10.86 7.10
N VAL A 166 -7.99 9.79 6.62
CA VAL A 166 -6.59 9.76 6.16
C VAL A 166 -6.57 9.35 4.70
N VAL A 167 -5.86 10.10 3.88
CA VAL A 167 -5.59 9.74 2.48
C VAL A 167 -4.26 9.02 2.45
N ALA A 168 -4.27 7.71 2.21
CA ALA A 168 -3.07 6.91 2.02
C ALA A 168 -2.80 6.75 0.53
N ALA A 169 -1.54 6.95 0.14
CA ALA A 169 -1.09 6.91 -1.23
C ALA A 169 -0.01 5.84 -1.40
N PHE A 170 -0.10 5.09 -2.49
CA PHE A 170 0.82 4.02 -2.84
C PHE A 170 1.25 4.16 -4.29
N GLY A 171 2.48 3.79 -4.59
CA GLY A 171 3.04 3.93 -5.93
C GLY A 171 4.09 2.86 -6.20
N ALA A 172 4.14 2.42 -7.45
CA ALA A 172 5.12 1.46 -7.91
C ALA A 172 5.59 1.78 -9.32
N GLU A 173 6.82 1.40 -9.63
CA GLU A 173 7.44 1.54 -10.94
C GLU A 173 8.34 0.34 -11.22
N GLY A 174 8.30 -0.13 -12.47
CA GLY A 174 9.25 -1.07 -13.03
C GLY A 174 10.34 -0.30 -13.77
N CYS A 175 11.59 -0.53 -13.38
CA CYS A 175 12.75 0.14 -13.94
C CYS A 175 13.61 -0.83 -14.78
N ALA A 176 13.98 -0.39 -15.98
CA ALA A 176 14.93 -1.10 -16.83
C ALA A 176 16.36 -0.95 -16.32
N GLY A 177 17.09 -2.06 -16.20
CA GLY A 177 18.49 -2.06 -15.79
C GLY A 177 18.64 -1.92 -14.28
N MET A 178 19.60 -2.63 -13.70
CA MET A 178 19.75 -2.84 -12.25
C MET A 178 20.06 -1.59 -11.42
N VAL A 179 20.00 -0.39 -12.00
CA VAL A 179 20.20 0.89 -11.30
C VAL A 179 18.84 1.42 -10.88
N GLY A 180 18.18 0.68 -9.99
CA GLY A 180 16.91 1.10 -9.43
C GLY A 180 17.08 2.29 -8.48
N GLY A 181 16.01 3.04 -8.29
CA GLY A 181 15.89 4.07 -7.25
C GLY A 181 14.86 3.66 -6.20
N VAL A 182 14.85 4.40 -5.10
CA VAL A 182 13.72 4.44 -4.17
C VAL A 182 12.92 5.72 -4.38
N PHE A 183 11.65 5.67 -4.01
CA PHE A 183 10.81 6.86 -3.98
C PHE A 183 11.07 7.68 -2.72
N SER A 184 10.78 8.97 -2.82
CA SER A 184 10.69 9.88 -1.68
C SER A 184 9.50 10.82 -1.85
N SER A 185 8.94 11.27 -0.73
CA SER A 185 7.95 12.34 -0.69
C SER A 185 8.22 13.22 0.54
N GLY A 186 8.22 14.54 0.35
CA GLY A 186 8.23 15.51 1.43
C GLY A 186 6.83 15.83 1.97
N ASP A 187 5.79 15.46 1.22
CA ASP A 187 4.40 15.83 1.50
C ASP A 187 3.64 14.75 2.28
N LEU A 188 4.11 13.51 2.23
CA LEU A 188 3.47 12.37 2.87
C LEU A 188 4.14 12.02 4.20
N GLU A 189 3.32 11.87 5.24
CA GLU A 189 3.76 11.37 6.54
C GLU A 189 4.14 9.89 6.45
N LYS A 190 5.17 9.50 7.21
CA LYS A 190 5.63 8.12 7.40
C LYS A 190 5.84 7.38 6.07
N PHE A 191 6.35 8.11 5.08
CA PHE A 191 6.64 7.58 3.76
C PHE A 191 7.73 6.51 3.85
N ILE A 192 7.40 5.31 3.36
CA ILE A 192 8.31 4.17 3.28
C ILE A 192 8.44 3.73 1.83
N SER A 193 9.65 3.36 1.42
CA SER A 193 9.95 2.91 0.06
C SER A 193 10.95 1.76 0.09
N GLY A 194 10.88 0.89 -0.92
CA GLY A 194 11.86 -0.16 -1.16
C GLY A 194 11.95 -0.52 -2.63
N LEU A 195 13.08 -1.14 -2.96
CA LEU A 195 13.42 -1.63 -4.29
C LEU A 195 13.58 -3.14 -4.25
N GLY A 196 12.78 -3.86 -5.03
CA GLY A 196 12.96 -5.28 -5.31
C GLY A 196 13.75 -5.46 -6.59
N GLU A 197 15.03 -5.85 -6.48
CA GLU A 197 15.93 -5.99 -7.64
C GLU A 197 15.80 -7.38 -8.29
N ALA A 198 15.38 -7.46 -9.55
CA ALA A 198 15.50 -8.72 -10.31
C ALA A 198 16.98 -8.98 -10.63
N ALA A 199 17.43 -10.24 -10.62
CA ALA A 199 18.83 -10.62 -10.81
C ALA A 199 19.41 -10.29 -12.21
N SER A 200 18.55 -10.07 -13.22
CA SER A 200 19.03 -9.92 -14.60
C SER A 200 18.38 -8.81 -15.44
N TYR A 201 17.27 -8.16 -15.01
CA TYR A 201 16.54 -7.30 -15.95
C TYR A 201 15.73 -6.13 -15.34
N ILE A 202 14.64 -6.38 -14.61
CA ILE A 202 13.66 -5.33 -14.26
C ILE A 202 13.40 -5.33 -12.75
N GLY A 203 13.90 -4.30 -12.06
CA GLY A 203 13.58 -4.07 -10.66
C GLY A 203 12.25 -3.35 -10.48
N VAL A 204 11.62 -3.50 -9.32
CA VAL A 204 10.41 -2.77 -8.95
C VAL A 204 10.66 -1.88 -7.73
N ALA A 205 10.45 -0.58 -7.86
CA ALA A 205 10.34 0.31 -6.73
C ALA A 205 8.88 0.35 -6.26
N CYS A 206 8.65 0.33 -4.95
CA CYS A 206 7.33 0.52 -4.35
C CYS A 206 7.44 1.44 -3.15
N ALA A 207 6.39 2.22 -2.89
CA ALA A 207 6.31 3.08 -1.73
C ALA A 207 4.88 3.35 -1.29
N GLY A 208 4.76 3.85 -0.06
CA GLY A 208 3.52 4.45 0.40
C GLY A 208 3.70 5.36 1.60
N GLY A 209 2.78 6.29 1.76
CA GLY A 209 2.70 7.24 2.87
C GLY A 209 1.27 7.77 2.97
N TYR A 210 1.05 8.80 3.78
CA TYR A 210 -0.30 9.33 3.96
C TYR A 210 -0.36 10.83 4.27
N LYS A 211 -1.53 11.45 4.06
CA LYS A 211 -1.89 12.78 4.58
C LYS A 211 -3.11 12.67 5.49
N ARG A 212 -3.13 13.48 6.53
CA ARG A 212 -4.29 13.62 7.41
C ARG A 212 -5.23 14.69 6.88
N CYS A 213 -6.52 14.40 6.88
CA CYS A 213 -7.55 15.33 6.43
C CYS A 213 -8.22 15.93 7.67
N SER A 214 -8.09 17.24 7.85
CA SER A 214 -8.77 17.95 8.94
C SER A 214 -10.26 18.19 8.65
N GLU A 215 -10.62 18.30 7.37
CA GLU A 215 -11.96 18.60 6.87
C GLU A 215 -12.26 17.78 5.60
N TYR A 216 -13.37 18.07 4.91
CA TYR A 216 -13.87 17.38 3.70
C TYR A 216 -13.20 17.86 2.39
N ASP A 217 -11.97 18.36 2.47
CA ASP A 217 -11.31 18.98 1.33
C ASP A 217 -10.67 17.92 0.42
N ALA A 218 -10.66 18.19 -0.88
CA ALA A 218 -9.91 17.40 -1.84
C ALA A 218 -8.42 17.36 -1.44
N VAL A 219 -7.84 16.17 -1.42
CA VAL A 219 -6.44 15.96 -1.05
C VAL A 219 -5.69 15.42 -2.25
N ASP A 220 -4.72 16.20 -2.71
CA ASP A 220 -3.68 15.77 -3.63
C ASP A 220 -2.51 15.15 -2.83
N PRO A 221 -2.23 13.84 -2.95
CA PRO A 221 -1.08 13.22 -2.29
C PRO A 221 0.28 13.69 -2.79
N ALA A 222 0.31 14.37 -3.94
CA ALA A 222 1.48 14.74 -4.74
C ALA A 222 2.23 13.56 -5.37
N SER A 223 2.88 13.83 -6.49
CA SER A 223 3.72 12.87 -7.21
C SER A 223 4.91 12.42 -6.39
N PHE A 224 5.28 11.15 -6.52
CA PHE A 224 6.48 10.64 -5.86
C PHE A 224 7.72 11.10 -6.61
N SER A 225 8.73 11.56 -5.87
CA SER A 225 10.06 11.77 -6.44
C SER A 225 10.78 10.44 -6.53
N PHE A 226 11.54 10.22 -7.60
CA PHE A 226 12.32 9.00 -7.81
C PHE A 226 13.81 9.35 -7.88
N SER A 227 14.62 8.57 -7.18
CA SER A 227 16.08 8.78 -7.11
C SER A 227 16.84 8.11 -8.26
N GLY A 228 16.21 7.18 -8.97
CA GLY A 228 16.78 6.54 -10.15
C GLY A 228 16.59 7.38 -11.42
N THR A 229 17.05 6.86 -12.54
CA THR A 229 16.84 7.48 -13.85
C THR A 229 15.60 6.86 -14.50
N GLY A 230 14.59 7.69 -14.79
CA GLY A 230 13.45 7.23 -15.58
C GLY A 230 13.85 6.94 -17.03
N SER A 231 13.11 6.04 -17.67
CA SER A 231 13.34 5.67 -19.08
C SER A 231 12.02 5.59 -19.84
N ALA A 232 12.12 5.62 -21.17
CA ALA A 232 10.98 5.40 -22.08
C ALA A 232 10.44 3.96 -22.03
N ASP A 233 11.11 3.05 -21.32
CA ASP A 233 10.64 1.68 -21.12
C ASP A 233 9.91 1.50 -19.79
N ASN A 234 9.88 2.52 -18.93
CA ASN A 234 9.36 2.40 -17.56
C ASN A 234 7.85 2.68 -17.52
N ALA A 235 7.16 1.85 -16.75
CA ALA A 235 5.75 2.03 -16.45
C ALA A 235 5.55 2.16 -14.93
N SER A 236 4.59 2.99 -14.52
CA SER A 236 4.24 3.18 -13.11
C SER A 236 2.75 3.12 -12.86
N VAL A 237 2.40 2.66 -11.66
CA VAL A 237 1.03 2.57 -11.15
C VAL A 237 0.98 3.27 -9.81
N SER A 238 -0.10 3.98 -9.54
CA SER A 238 -0.35 4.58 -8.23
C SER A 238 -1.79 4.44 -7.80
N PHE A 239 -1.99 4.43 -6.49
CA PHE A 239 -3.28 4.42 -5.84
C PHE A 239 -3.38 5.50 -4.79
N SER A 240 -4.58 6.04 -4.64
CA SER A 240 -5.00 6.80 -3.47
C SER A 240 -6.23 6.15 -2.87
N ILE A 241 -6.25 6.02 -1.54
CA ILE A 241 -7.39 5.51 -0.78
C ILE A 241 -7.69 6.43 0.40
N VAL A 242 -8.96 6.48 0.80
CA VAL A 242 -9.41 7.24 1.97
C VAL A 242 -9.79 6.27 3.07
N LEU A 243 -9.05 6.30 4.17
CA LEU A 243 -9.36 5.59 5.41
C LEU A 243 -10.33 6.43 6.24
N ASN A 244 -11.43 5.83 6.67
CA ASN A 244 -12.45 6.51 7.46
C ASN A 244 -12.33 6.16 8.95
N PRO A 245 -12.38 7.15 9.86
CA PRO A 245 -12.45 6.88 11.29
C PRO A 245 -13.78 6.26 11.69
N ALA A 246 -13.76 5.47 12.76
CA ALA A 246 -14.95 4.87 13.39
C ALA A 246 -15.86 5.88 14.10
#